data_AF-D3BAT9-F1
#
_entry.id   AF-D3BAT9-F1
#
_cell.length_a   1.000
_cell.length_b   1.000
_cell.length_c   1.000
_cell.angle_alpha   90.00
_cell.angle_beta   90.00
_cell.angle_gamma   90.00
#
_symmetry.space_group_name_H-M   'P 1'
#
loop_
_entity.id
_entity.type
_entity.pdbx_description
1 polymer ?
#
loop_
_entity_poly.entity_id
_entity_poly.type
_entity_poly.pdbx_seq_one_letter_code
_entity_poly.pdbx_strand_id
1 'polypeptide(L)'
;MIKNQYIFLFFIGLTLQVSLCQDLPSYFTFKPSGIFCPKNSSNCTKFLLSEVNSKTNVNIEVKNLYFESSVNQSIVLSAGANNVVIKGFFMTVMGPIINFRVQQAYRLVPTPNAPPAEGKFYQIENSGIMCIPERQCPGKRAVLINGKNTSVLINNFDDSAYNSIFLFDMSWLESKIVAEKPYTAIVYGTANKGNLVIHSAYVNINDPPTKCPELPLAKCLAGHVTTYIRGSDRCYSFDECTKSGLCSLAIPKCSDHFRLVSYPSKSSHGCPKYLCEPDFLPPTSFHNE
;
A
#
# COMPACT_ATOMS: atom_id res chain seq x y z
N MET A 1 43.31 -20.77 -65.20
CA MET A 1 42.43 -19.87 -64.43
C MET A 1 41.20 -20.65 -64.00
N ILE A 2 41.21 -21.17 -62.78
CA ILE A 2 40.13 -22.00 -62.22
C ILE A 2 39.29 -21.10 -61.32
N LYS A 3 38.04 -20.85 -61.71
CA LYS A 3 37.06 -20.08 -60.91
C LYS A 3 36.50 -21.00 -59.82
N ASN A 4 36.90 -20.77 -58.56
CA ASN A 4 36.32 -21.42 -57.39
C ASN A 4 35.01 -20.72 -57.02
N GLN A 5 33.88 -21.41 -57.19
CA GLN A 5 32.56 -21.00 -56.73
C GLN A 5 32.34 -21.56 -55.32
N TYR A 6 32.36 -20.70 -54.31
CA TYR A 6 31.96 -21.06 -52.94
C TYR A 6 30.45 -20.90 -52.78
N ILE A 7 29.75 -22.01 -52.58
CA ILE A 7 28.34 -22.05 -52.19
C ILE A 7 28.27 -21.86 -50.67
N PHE A 8 27.85 -20.68 -50.24
CA PHE A 8 27.53 -20.38 -48.84
C PHE A 8 26.10 -20.87 -48.54
N LEU A 9 25.99 -22.04 -47.90
CA LEU A 9 24.72 -22.56 -47.38
C LEU A 9 24.33 -21.78 -46.12
N PHE A 10 23.39 -20.83 -46.28
CA PHE A 10 22.81 -20.07 -45.19
C PHE A 10 21.74 -20.93 -44.48
N PHE A 11 22.11 -21.58 -43.37
CA PHE A 11 21.15 -22.26 -42.49
C PHE A 11 20.32 -21.20 -41.76
N ILE A 12 19.12 -20.93 -42.27
CA ILE A 12 18.10 -20.12 -41.58
C ILE A 12 17.53 -20.99 -40.46
N GLY A 13 18.15 -20.91 -39.27
CA GLY A 13 17.60 -21.47 -38.04
C GLY A 13 16.35 -20.68 -37.64
N LEU A 14 15.17 -21.21 -38.00
CA LEU A 14 13.88 -20.69 -37.57
C LEU A 14 13.71 -20.95 -36.07
N THR A 15 14.23 -20.06 -35.23
CA THR A 15 13.97 -20.08 -33.79
C THR A 15 12.53 -19.61 -33.57
N LEU A 16 11.62 -20.56 -33.40
CA LEU A 16 10.28 -20.31 -32.86
C LEU A 16 10.45 -19.75 -31.45
N GLN A 17 10.47 -18.42 -31.32
CA GLN A 17 10.33 -17.76 -30.02
C GLN A 17 8.91 -18.00 -29.54
N VAL A 18 8.74 -19.06 -28.74
CA VAL A 18 7.54 -19.26 -27.95
C VAL A 18 7.50 -18.12 -26.94
N SER A 19 6.80 -17.04 -27.30
CA SER A 19 6.49 -15.96 -26.36
C SER A 19 5.58 -16.57 -25.30
N LEU A 20 6.18 -17.00 -24.18
CA LEU A 20 5.44 -17.24 -22.96
C LEU A 20 4.78 -15.92 -22.60
N CYS A 21 3.48 -15.82 -22.89
CA CYS A 21 2.64 -14.72 -22.45
C CYS A 21 2.53 -14.85 -20.93
N GLN A 22 3.50 -14.30 -20.21
CA GLN A 22 3.38 -14.10 -18.78
C GLN A 22 2.42 -12.94 -18.59
N ASP A 23 1.21 -13.24 -18.14
CA ASP A 23 0.25 -12.22 -17.78
C ASP A 23 0.89 -11.26 -16.77
N LEU A 24 0.86 -9.96 -17.08
CA LEU A 24 1.36 -8.94 -16.17
C LEU A 24 0.51 -8.92 -14.90
N PRO A 25 1.12 -8.78 -13.71
CA PRO A 25 0.38 -8.73 -12.47
C PRO A 25 -0.66 -7.60 -12.48
N SER A 26 -1.90 -7.95 -12.16
CA SER A 26 -3.05 -7.05 -12.13
C SER A 26 -3.58 -6.89 -10.70
N TYR A 27 -4.37 -5.84 -10.48
CA TYR A 27 -4.93 -5.52 -9.17
C TYR A 27 -6.39 -5.93 -9.06
N PHE A 28 -6.78 -6.48 -7.90
CA PHE A 28 -8.13 -6.97 -7.64
C PHE A 28 -8.56 -6.60 -6.23
N THR A 29 -9.80 -6.18 -6.04
CA THR A 29 -10.45 -6.26 -4.73
C THR A 29 -10.84 -7.71 -4.45
N PHE A 30 -10.79 -8.14 -3.20
CA PHE A 30 -11.17 -9.50 -2.82
C PHE A 30 -12.29 -9.51 -1.76
N LYS A 31 -13.12 -10.57 -1.81
CA LYS A 31 -14.05 -10.93 -0.73
C LYS A 31 -14.19 -12.46 -0.62
N PRO A 32 -14.52 -13.01 0.56
CA PRO A 32 -14.93 -14.41 0.68
C PRO A 32 -16.14 -14.72 -0.20
N SER A 33 -16.25 -15.94 -0.73
CA SER A 33 -17.40 -16.35 -1.56
C SER A 33 -18.70 -16.50 -0.76
N GLY A 34 -18.60 -16.68 0.57
CA GLY A 34 -19.73 -17.01 1.45
C GLY A 34 -20.21 -18.46 1.31
N ILE A 35 -19.65 -19.22 0.38
CA ILE A 35 -19.98 -20.64 0.16
C ILE A 35 -19.23 -21.48 1.20
N PHE A 36 -19.94 -22.35 1.90
CA PHE A 36 -19.31 -23.34 2.76
C PHE A 36 -18.56 -24.37 1.91
N CYS A 37 -17.23 -24.40 2.06
CA CYS A 37 -16.38 -25.35 1.38
C CYS A 37 -15.94 -26.46 2.34
N PRO A 38 -16.28 -27.74 2.09
CA PRO A 38 -15.72 -28.86 2.84
C PRO A 38 -14.19 -28.82 2.80
N LYS A 39 -13.52 -29.16 3.91
CA LYS A 39 -12.05 -29.08 4.07
C LYS A 39 -11.26 -29.73 2.93
N ASN A 40 -11.82 -30.77 2.31
CA ASN A 40 -11.17 -31.57 1.26
C ASN A 40 -11.71 -31.28 -0.16
N SER A 41 -12.58 -30.27 -0.34
CA SER A 41 -13.11 -29.94 -1.66
C SER A 41 -12.09 -29.13 -2.47
N SER A 42 -11.47 -29.76 -3.45
CA SER A 42 -10.57 -29.14 -4.43
C SER A 42 -11.30 -28.29 -5.48
N ASN A 43 -12.63 -28.38 -5.52
CA ASN A 43 -13.48 -27.70 -6.51
C ASN A 43 -14.31 -26.55 -5.96
N CYS A 44 -14.20 -26.26 -4.67
CA CYS A 44 -15.00 -25.22 -4.06
C CYS A 44 -14.37 -23.82 -4.20
N THR A 45 -15.15 -22.87 -4.69
CA THR A 45 -14.80 -21.45 -4.77
C THR A 45 -14.82 -20.83 -3.37
N LYS A 46 -13.64 -20.42 -2.88
CA LYS A 46 -13.49 -19.82 -1.54
C LYS A 46 -13.48 -18.29 -1.58
N PHE A 47 -13.08 -17.72 -2.71
CA PHE A 47 -12.86 -16.29 -2.87
C PHE A 47 -13.44 -15.79 -4.18
N LEU A 48 -13.84 -14.52 -4.18
CA LEU A 48 -14.27 -13.79 -5.36
C LEU A 48 -13.34 -12.59 -5.55
N LEU A 49 -12.74 -12.49 -6.73
CA LEU A 49 -11.88 -11.38 -7.11
C LEU A 49 -12.61 -10.49 -8.11
N SER A 50 -12.61 -9.19 -7.87
CA SER A 50 -13.09 -8.19 -8.83
C SER A 50 -11.92 -7.34 -9.27
N GLU A 51 -11.65 -7.31 -10.58
CA GLU A 51 -10.58 -6.49 -11.13
C GLU A 51 -10.89 -5.00 -10.90
N VAL A 52 -9.96 -4.25 -10.29
CA VAL A 52 -10.19 -2.83 -10.02
C VAL A 52 -10.28 -2.03 -11.31
N ASN A 53 -11.19 -1.05 -11.35
CA ASN A 53 -11.52 -0.24 -12.52
C ASN A 53 -12.03 -1.02 -13.75
N SER A 54 -12.43 -2.28 -13.59
CA SER A 54 -13.01 -3.06 -14.68
C SER A 54 -14.41 -2.56 -15.05
N LYS A 55 -14.75 -2.60 -16.34
CA LYS A 55 -16.07 -2.19 -16.84
C LYS A 55 -17.13 -3.26 -16.63
N THR A 56 -16.73 -4.52 -16.49
CA THR A 56 -17.65 -5.66 -16.50
C THR A 56 -18.18 -6.00 -15.10
N ASN A 57 -17.55 -5.50 -14.03
CA ASN A 57 -17.90 -5.81 -12.64
C ASN A 57 -18.05 -7.33 -12.37
N VAL A 58 -17.31 -8.16 -13.11
CA VAL A 58 -17.38 -9.62 -13.00
C VAL A 58 -16.53 -10.08 -11.82
N ASN A 59 -17.16 -10.86 -10.94
CA ASN A 59 -16.42 -11.60 -9.91
C ASN A 59 -15.81 -12.85 -10.54
N ILE A 60 -14.49 -12.94 -10.48
CA ILE A 60 -13.73 -14.12 -10.88
C ILE A 60 -13.65 -15.05 -9.68
N GLU A 61 -14.09 -16.29 -9.87
CA GLU A 61 -14.07 -17.32 -8.85
C GLU A 61 -12.66 -17.86 -8.62
N VAL A 62 -12.21 -17.85 -7.37
CA VAL A 62 -10.88 -18.34 -6.99
C VAL A 62 -11.00 -19.35 -5.86
N LYS A 63 -10.37 -20.50 -6.03
CA LYS A 63 -10.36 -21.58 -5.05
C LYS A 63 -9.30 -21.36 -3.98
N ASN A 64 -8.09 -20.97 -4.36
CA ASN A 64 -7.00 -20.74 -3.41
C ASN A 64 -6.19 -19.48 -3.75
N LEU A 65 -5.79 -18.78 -2.69
CA LEU A 65 -4.80 -17.70 -2.74
C LEU A 65 -3.46 -18.25 -2.27
N TYR A 66 -2.41 -18.03 -3.05
CA TYR A 66 -1.03 -18.37 -2.70
C TYR A 66 -0.27 -17.07 -2.48
N PHE A 67 0.18 -16.85 -1.24
CA PHE A 67 0.84 -15.60 -0.85
C PHE A 67 2.35 -15.72 -1.02
N GLU A 68 2.99 -14.69 -1.58
CA GLU A 68 4.44 -14.53 -1.44
C GLU A 68 4.82 -14.44 0.03
N SER A 69 6.05 -14.83 0.37
CA SER A 69 6.56 -14.83 1.75
C SER A 69 6.53 -13.46 2.43
N SER A 70 6.58 -12.39 1.64
CA SER A 70 6.47 -11.02 2.12
C SER A 70 5.04 -10.62 2.47
N VAL A 71 3.99 -11.36 2.07
CA VAL A 71 2.60 -10.95 2.28
C VAL A 71 2.00 -11.71 3.46
N ASN A 72 1.69 -11.01 4.54
CA ASN A 72 1.04 -11.62 5.71
C ASN A 72 -0.40 -12.04 5.38
N GLN A 73 -0.61 -13.34 5.17
CA GLN A 73 -1.90 -13.94 4.84
C GLN A 73 -2.99 -13.63 5.88
N SER A 74 -2.67 -13.65 7.17
CA SER A 74 -3.66 -13.41 8.23
C SER A 74 -4.22 -11.99 8.17
N ILE A 75 -3.38 -10.98 7.85
CA ILE A 75 -3.83 -9.59 7.68
C ILE A 75 -4.76 -9.46 6.47
N VAL A 76 -4.48 -10.20 5.38
CA VAL A 76 -5.32 -10.19 4.19
C VAL A 76 -6.66 -10.87 4.49
N LEU A 77 -6.64 -12.11 4.96
CA LEU A 77 -7.85 -12.94 5.10
C LEU A 77 -8.77 -12.51 6.25
N SER A 78 -8.26 -11.80 7.25
CA SER A 78 -9.08 -11.23 8.33
C SER A 78 -9.80 -9.94 7.95
N ALA A 79 -9.52 -9.38 6.77
CA ALA A 79 -10.15 -8.15 6.34
C ALA A 79 -11.62 -8.36 5.94
N GLY A 80 -12.44 -7.33 6.17
CA GLY A 80 -13.81 -7.28 5.66
C GLY A 80 -13.87 -7.31 4.13
N ALA A 81 -15.05 -7.61 3.58
CA ALA A 81 -15.26 -7.65 2.14
C ALA A 81 -14.88 -6.30 1.49
N ASN A 82 -14.09 -6.34 0.42
CA ASN A 82 -13.59 -5.17 -0.32
C ASN A 82 -12.66 -4.22 0.47
N ASN A 83 -12.22 -4.60 1.67
CA ASN A 83 -11.27 -3.81 2.47
C ASN A 83 -9.81 -4.10 2.11
N VAL A 84 -9.56 -4.90 1.07
CA VAL A 84 -8.21 -5.20 0.59
C VAL A 84 -8.19 -5.21 -0.93
N VAL A 85 -7.13 -4.61 -1.47
CA VAL A 85 -6.70 -4.74 -2.86
C VAL A 85 -5.46 -5.62 -2.90
N ILE A 86 -5.49 -6.68 -3.69
CA ILE A 86 -4.34 -7.56 -3.93
C ILE A 86 -3.78 -7.33 -5.33
N LYS A 87 -2.46 -7.47 -5.48
CA LYS A 87 -1.78 -7.51 -6.78
C LYS A 87 -1.24 -8.91 -7.02
N GLY A 88 -1.44 -9.45 -8.22
CA GLY A 88 -0.98 -10.79 -8.54
C GLY A 88 -1.40 -11.26 -9.91
N PHE A 89 -1.30 -12.56 -10.14
CA PHE A 89 -1.69 -13.20 -11.39
C PHE A 89 -2.35 -14.55 -11.13
N PHE A 90 -3.17 -14.98 -12.09
CA PHE A 90 -3.83 -16.27 -12.05
C PHE A 90 -2.84 -17.39 -12.37
N MET A 91 -2.97 -18.52 -11.66
CA MET A 91 -2.17 -19.71 -11.90
C MET A 91 -3.03 -20.83 -12.46
N THR A 92 -2.58 -21.39 -13.58
CA THR A 92 -3.20 -22.55 -14.21
C THR A 92 -2.37 -23.80 -13.90
N VAL A 93 -2.94 -24.73 -13.13
CA VAL A 93 -2.37 -26.07 -12.93
C VAL A 93 -3.25 -27.02 -13.74
N MET A 94 -2.93 -27.21 -15.03
CA MET A 94 -3.65 -28.07 -15.99
C MET A 94 -5.19 -28.08 -15.82
N GLY A 95 -5.89 -27.03 -16.27
CA GLY A 95 -7.36 -26.94 -16.13
C GLY A 95 -7.87 -25.49 -16.20
N PRO A 96 -9.13 -25.22 -15.79
CA PRO A 96 -9.63 -23.85 -15.66
C PRO A 96 -8.81 -23.07 -14.63
N ILE A 97 -8.81 -21.74 -14.75
CA ILE A 97 -8.15 -20.84 -13.79
C ILE A 97 -8.81 -21.00 -12.42
N ILE A 98 -8.07 -21.50 -11.44
CA ILE A 98 -8.61 -21.86 -10.12
C ILE A 98 -7.84 -21.25 -8.95
N ASN A 99 -6.63 -20.75 -9.20
CA ASN A 99 -5.73 -20.29 -8.17
C ASN A 99 -5.19 -18.90 -8.52
N PHE A 100 -4.90 -18.10 -7.50
CA PHE A 100 -4.32 -16.77 -7.68
C PHE A 100 -3.10 -16.61 -6.79
N ARG A 101 -1.99 -16.13 -7.36
CA ARG A 101 -0.76 -15.84 -6.62
C ARG A 101 -0.73 -14.37 -6.23
N VAL A 102 -0.77 -14.10 -4.93
CA VAL A 102 -0.76 -12.76 -4.34
C VAL A 102 0.68 -12.32 -4.11
N GLN A 103 1.12 -11.31 -4.87
CA GLN A 103 2.45 -10.72 -4.75
C GLN A 103 2.50 -9.54 -3.78
N GLN A 104 1.41 -8.78 -3.71
CA GLN A 104 1.28 -7.62 -2.82
C GLN A 104 -0.15 -7.54 -2.31
N ALA A 105 -0.33 -6.94 -1.14
CA ALA A 105 -1.64 -6.64 -0.59
C ALA A 105 -1.66 -5.25 0.04
N TYR A 106 -2.78 -4.58 -0.13
CA TYR A 106 -3.03 -3.23 0.34
C TYR A 106 -4.34 -3.25 1.12
N ARG A 107 -4.33 -2.78 2.36
CA ARG A 107 -5.50 -2.80 3.25
C ARG A 107 -6.05 -1.39 3.42
N LEU A 108 -7.37 -1.29 3.38
CA LEU A 108 -8.12 -0.06 3.52
C LEU A 108 -7.80 0.57 4.89
N VAL A 109 -7.36 1.83 4.86
CA VAL A 109 -7.27 2.66 6.07
C VAL A 109 -8.69 3.03 6.47
N PRO A 110 -9.14 2.70 7.70
CA PRO A 110 -10.52 2.94 8.12
C PRO A 110 -10.88 4.43 8.02
N THR A 111 -12.09 4.71 7.53
CA THR A 111 -12.70 6.05 7.47
C THR A 111 -14.05 6.00 8.18
N PRO A 112 -14.51 7.12 8.79
CA PRO A 112 -15.80 7.15 9.48
C PRO A 112 -16.99 7.07 8.51
N ASN A 113 -16.79 7.52 7.27
CA ASN A 113 -17.80 7.50 6.22
C ASN A 113 -17.44 6.47 5.16
N ALA A 114 -18.45 5.77 4.65
CA ALA A 114 -18.29 4.93 3.47
C ALA A 114 -17.94 5.80 2.26
N PRO A 115 -17.00 5.36 1.40
CA PRO A 115 -16.69 6.09 0.18
C PRO A 115 -17.92 6.14 -0.74
N PRO A 116 -18.09 7.21 -1.54
CA PRO A 116 -19.15 7.27 -2.54
C PRO A 116 -18.96 6.15 -3.57
N ALA A 117 -20.06 5.73 -4.23
CA ALA A 117 -20.01 4.69 -5.25
C ALA A 117 -19.25 5.13 -6.52
N GLU A 118 -19.15 6.45 -6.74
CA GLU A 118 -18.44 7.03 -7.87
C GLU A 118 -16.97 7.27 -7.50
N GLY A 119 -16.08 6.54 -8.18
CA GLY A 119 -14.65 6.68 -7.97
C GLY A 119 -13.87 5.64 -8.75
N LYS A 120 -12.56 5.85 -8.83
CA LYS A 120 -11.62 4.96 -9.49
C LYS A 120 -10.40 4.75 -8.61
N PHE A 121 -9.73 3.63 -8.80
CA PHE A 121 -8.48 3.31 -8.12
C PHE A 121 -7.29 3.89 -8.87
N TYR A 122 -6.44 4.64 -8.18
CA TYR A 122 -5.24 5.27 -8.71
C TYR A 122 -4.01 4.94 -7.85
N GLN A 123 -2.84 5.02 -8.47
CA GLN A 123 -1.57 5.25 -7.75
C GLN A 123 -1.06 6.64 -8.14
N ILE A 124 -0.53 7.38 -7.17
CA ILE A 124 0.06 8.70 -7.45
C ILE A 124 1.54 8.51 -7.75
N GLU A 125 1.98 9.10 -8.86
CA GLU A 125 3.38 9.08 -9.30
C GLU A 125 3.87 10.51 -9.56
N ASN A 126 5.19 10.69 -9.57
CA ASN A 126 5.78 11.91 -10.12
C ASN A 126 5.45 12.01 -11.63
N SER A 127 5.04 13.20 -12.09
CA SER A 127 4.72 13.39 -13.52
C SER A 127 5.97 13.41 -14.41
N GLY A 128 7.16 13.62 -13.82
CA GLY A 128 8.41 13.89 -14.54
C GLY A 128 8.50 15.30 -15.12
N ILE A 129 7.47 16.13 -14.91
CA ILE A 129 7.44 17.51 -15.38
C ILE A 129 8.25 18.37 -14.40
N MET A 130 9.41 18.85 -14.84
CA MET A 130 10.18 19.85 -14.11
C MET A 130 9.51 21.21 -14.23
N CYS A 131 9.09 21.79 -13.11
CA CYS A 131 8.49 23.12 -13.07
C CYS A 131 9.60 24.18 -13.02
N ILE A 132 9.44 25.28 -13.77
CA ILE A 132 10.20 26.50 -13.50
C ILE A 132 9.62 27.18 -12.26
N PRO A 133 10.43 27.80 -11.37
CA PRO A 133 9.96 28.37 -10.10
C PRO A 133 8.78 29.34 -10.24
N GLU A 134 8.67 30.02 -11.37
CA GLU A 134 7.66 31.05 -11.64
C GLU A 134 6.32 30.48 -12.15
N ARG A 135 6.22 29.16 -12.41
CA ARG A 135 4.97 28.53 -12.91
C ARG A 135 4.58 27.32 -12.08
N GLN A 136 3.33 27.32 -11.61
CA GLN A 136 2.70 26.13 -11.05
C GLN A 136 2.44 25.13 -12.19
N CYS A 137 3.20 24.03 -12.23
CA CYS A 137 2.90 22.89 -13.10
C CYS A 137 2.57 21.66 -12.25
N PRO A 138 1.79 20.69 -12.78
CA PRO A 138 1.47 19.47 -12.07
C PRO A 138 2.72 18.59 -11.92
N GLY A 139 3.35 18.61 -10.74
CA GLY A 139 4.48 17.74 -10.40
C GLY A 139 4.07 16.27 -10.16
N LYS A 140 2.77 15.96 -10.17
CA LYS A 140 2.22 14.64 -9.89
C LYS A 140 1.24 14.21 -10.99
N ARG A 141 1.04 12.90 -11.11
CA ARG A 141 0.00 12.28 -11.94
C ARG A 141 -0.68 11.15 -11.19
N ALA A 142 -1.99 11.04 -11.32
CA ALA A 142 -2.77 9.91 -10.86
C ALA A 142 -2.85 8.86 -11.97
N VAL A 143 -2.17 7.73 -11.81
CA VAL A 143 -2.16 6.62 -12.76
C VAL A 143 -3.30 5.66 -12.44
N LEU A 144 -4.19 5.45 -13.41
CA LEU A 144 -5.34 4.57 -13.25
C LEU A 144 -4.89 3.11 -13.17
N ILE A 145 -5.23 2.43 -12.07
CA ILE A 145 -4.86 1.02 -11.89
C ILE A 145 -5.58 0.14 -12.91
N ASN A 146 -4.87 -0.82 -13.52
CA ASN A 146 -5.33 -1.66 -14.63
C ASN A 146 -5.80 -0.90 -15.89
N GLY A 147 -5.69 0.43 -15.92
CA GLY A 147 -6.07 1.24 -17.07
C GLY A 147 -4.87 1.49 -17.97
N LYS A 148 -4.66 0.67 -19.00
CA LYS A 148 -3.62 0.75 -20.06
C LYS A 148 -2.94 2.13 -20.21
N ASN A 149 -1.97 2.45 -19.35
CA ASN A 149 -1.25 3.73 -19.30
C ASN A 149 -2.12 5.00 -19.19
N THR A 150 -3.36 4.88 -18.71
CA THR A 150 -4.25 6.01 -18.46
C THR A 150 -3.80 6.73 -17.20
N SER A 151 -3.54 8.03 -17.32
CA SER A 151 -3.22 8.88 -16.17
C SER A 151 -3.84 10.25 -16.30
N VAL A 152 -3.99 10.94 -15.18
CA VAL A 152 -4.47 12.32 -15.11
C VAL A 152 -3.42 13.14 -14.38
N LEU A 153 -2.97 14.26 -14.97
CA LEU A 153 -2.09 15.20 -14.27
C LEU A 153 -2.86 15.83 -13.11
N ILE A 154 -2.22 15.89 -11.95
CA ILE A 154 -2.81 16.49 -10.75
C ILE A 154 -1.84 17.51 -10.14
N ASN A 155 -2.39 18.64 -9.72
CA ASN A 155 -1.64 19.67 -8.99
C ASN A 155 -1.61 19.36 -7.50
N ASN A 156 -2.74 18.87 -6.99
CA ASN A 156 -2.89 18.46 -5.59
C ASN A 156 -3.84 17.27 -5.47
N PHE A 157 -3.86 16.68 -4.27
CA PHE A 157 -4.91 15.77 -3.85
C PHE A 157 -5.51 16.26 -2.52
N ASP A 158 -6.75 15.88 -2.27
CA ASP A 158 -7.51 16.19 -1.06
C ASP A 158 -7.79 14.89 -0.32
N ASP A 159 -7.18 14.72 0.85
CA ASP A 159 -7.33 13.58 1.75
C ASP A 159 -8.10 13.96 3.03
N SER A 160 -8.90 15.04 2.98
CA SER A 160 -9.68 15.54 4.11
C SER A 160 -10.69 14.53 4.68
N ALA A 161 -10.98 13.43 3.96
CA ALA A 161 -11.72 12.28 4.47
C ALA A 161 -11.14 11.72 5.78
N TYR A 162 -9.84 11.93 6.03
CA TYR A 162 -9.12 11.45 7.21
C TYR A 162 -8.98 12.48 8.34
N ASN A 163 -9.29 13.76 8.11
CA ASN A 163 -9.13 14.85 9.10
C ASN A 163 -10.02 14.70 10.35
N SER A 164 -11.08 13.90 10.25
CA SER A 164 -12.00 13.64 11.36
C SER A 164 -11.51 12.54 12.31
N ILE A 165 -10.44 11.82 11.96
CA ILE A 165 -9.88 10.76 12.80
C ILE A 165 -8.95 11.39 13.84
N PHE A 166 -9.37 11.33 15.10
CA PHE A 166 -8.64 11.92 16.21
C PHE A 166 -7.22 11.32 16.34
N LEU A 167 -6.20 12.19 16.42
CA LEU A 167 -4.77 11.84 16.53
C LEU A 167 -4.22 10.97 15.38
N PHE A 168 -4.88 10.94 14.22
CA PHE A 168 -4.37 10.23 13.06
C PHE A 168 -3.15 10.95 12.46
N ASP A 169 -2.13 10.18 12.09
CA ASP A 169 -0.90 10.72 11.50
C ASP A 169 -1.10 11.00 10.00
N MET A 170 -1.59 12.20 9.69
CA MET A 170 -1.79 12.66 8.30
C MET A 170 -0.47 12.71 7.51
N SER A 171 0.63 13.11 8.13
CA SER A 171 1.93 13.16 7.46
C SER A 171 2.41 11.76 7.04
N TRP A 172 2.16 10.74 7.86
CA TRP A 172 2.38 9.35 7.46
C TRP A 172 1.51 8.96 6.26
N LEU A 173 0.20 9.24 6.28
CA LEU A 173 -0.69 8.87 5.17
C LEU A 173 -0.29 9.55 3.86
N GLU A 174 -0.05 10.87 3.89
CA GLU A 174 0.42 11.64 2.74
C GLU A 174 1.70 11.03 2.15
N SER A 175 2.65 10.64 3.02
CA SER A 175 3.88 9.99 2.57
C SER A 175 3.64 8.64 1.90
N LYS A 176 2.66 7.85 2.35
CA LYS A 176 2.31 6.58 1.69
C LYS A 176 1.66 6.81 0.34
N ILE A 177 0.83 7.84 0.22
CA ILE A 177 0.18 8.21 -1.05
C ILE A 177 1.20 8.54 -2.13
N VAL A 178 2.31 9.20 -1.77
CA VAL A 178 3.37 9.61 -2.72
C VAL A 178 4.65 8.75 -2.64
N ALA A 179 4.64 7.66 -1.89
CA ALA A 179 5.79 6.78 -1.76
C ALA A 179 6.18 6.14 -3.11
N GLU A 180 7.41 5.64 -3.18
CA GLU A 180 7.85 4.86 -4.34
C GLU A 180 7.24 3.45 -4.35
N LYS A 181 7.10 2.88 -5.56
CA LYS A 181 6.66 1.50 -5.71
C LYS A 181 7.70 0.55 -5.09
N PRO A 182 7.28 -0.55 -4.46
CA PRO A 182 5.92 -1.09 -4.37
C PRO A 182 5.08 -0.58 -3.18
N TYR A 183 5.54 0.44 -2.45
CA TYR A 183 4.93 0.86 -1.19
C TYR A 183 3.95 2.03 -1.33
N THR A 184 3.85 2.62 -2.53
CA THR A 184 2.82 3.60 -2.89
C THR A 184 1.42 3.08 -2.57
N ALA A 185 0.67 3.83 -1.77
CA ALA A 185 -0.72 3.52 -1.49
C ALA A 185 -1.56 3.52 -2.79
N ILE A 186 -2.61 2.73 -2.77
CA ILE A 186 -3.67 2.77 -3.78
C ILE A 186 -4.77 3.67 -3.24
N VAL A 187 -5.17 4.69 -3.99
CA VAL A 187 -6.23 5.60 -3.58
C VAL A 187 -7.49 5.36 -4.42
N TYR A 188 -8.64 5.28 -3.78
CA TYR A 188 -9.94 5.32 -4.43
C TYR A 188 -10.47 6.75 -4.35
N GLY A 189 -10.73 7.36 -5.50
CA GLY A 189 -11.06 8.78 -5.55
C GLY A 189 -11.66 9.23 -6.88
N THR A 190 -11.99 10.52 -6.93
CA THR A 190 -12.51 11.20 -8.12
C THR A 190 -11.53 12.28 -8.56
N ALA A 191 -11.03 12.17 -9.79
CA ALA A 191 -10.16 13.17 -10.39
C ALA A 191 -10.98 14.17 -11.23
N ASN A 192 -10.88 15.47 -10.93
CA ASN A 192 -11.57 16.53 -11.66
C ASN A 192 -10.66 17.76 -11.79
N LYS A 193 -10.48 18.28 -13.01
CA LYS A 193 -9.74 19.53 -13.31
C LYS A 193 -8.38 19.64 -12.61
N GLY A 194 -7.62 18.55 -12.56
CA GLY A 194 -6.29 18.53 -11.95
C GLY A 194 -6.26 18.46 -10.42
N ASN A 195 -7.41 18.24 -9.77
CA ASN A 195 -7.48 17.87 -8.36
C ASN A 195 -7.96 16.41 -8.22
N LEU A 196 -7.38 15.66 -7.29
CA LEU A 196 -7.84 14.32 -6.93
C LEU A 196 -8.43 14.33 -5.52
N VAL A 197 -9.74 14.13 -5.39
CA VAL A 197 -10.36 13.93 -4.08
C VAL A 197 -10.26 12.46 -3.71
N ILE A 198 -9.55 12.18 -2.63
CA ILE A 198 -9.32 10.83 -2.11
C ILE A 198 -10.44 10.49 -1.13
N HIS A 199 -11.25 9.50 -1.50
CA HIS A 199 -12.32 8.99 -0.64
C HIS A 199 -11.83 7.88 0.29
N SER A 200 -10.83 7.12 -0.17
CA SER A 200 -10.25 6.03 0.60
C SER A 200 -8.82 5.74 0.13
N ALA A 201 -7.98 5.30 1.05
CA ALA A 201 -6.60 4.90 0.82
C ALA A 201 -6.39 3.45 1.28
N TYR A 202 -5.72 2.68 0.44
CA TYR A 202 -5.31 1.31 0.69
C TYR A 202 -3.78 1.30 0.79
N VAL A 203 -3.25 1.13 1.99
CA VAL A 203 -1.81 1.14 2.25
C VAL A 203 -1.25 -0.28 2.16
N ASN A 204 -0.02 -0.40 1.68
CA ASN A 204 0.65 -1.70 1.61
C ASN A 204 0.78 -2.28 3.03
N ILE A 205 0.44 -3.56 3.21
CA ILE A 205 0.45 -4.19 4.54
C ILE A 205 1.88 -4.37 5.10
N ASN A 206 2.89 -4.24 4.24
CA ASN A 206 4.32 -4.29 4.59
C ASN A 206 4.89 -2.88 4.82
N ASP A 207 4.14 -2.01 5.47
CA ASP A 207 4.66 -0.73 5.95
C ASP A 207 5.07 -0.91 7.42
N PRO A 208 6.26 -0.45 7.89
CA PRO A 208 7.36 0.00 7.05
C PRO A 208 7.93 -1.13 6.16
N PRO A 209 8.51 -0.77 5.01
CA PRO A 209 9.08 -1.73 4.06
C PRO A 209 10.25 -2.52 4.64
N THR A 210 10.94 -1.95 5.62
CA THR A 210 12.07 -2.52 6.33
C THR A 210 11.81 -2.50 7.82
N LYS A 211 12.41 -3.43 8.56
CA LYS A 211 12.39 -3.39 10.02
C LYS A 211 12.99 -2.04 10.48
N CYS A 212 12.33 -1.37 11.44
CA CYS A 212 12.87 -0.16 12.01
C CYS A 212 14.23 -0.41 12.69
N PRO A 213 15.16 0.55 12.62
CA PRO A 213 16.43 0.45 13.33
C PRO A 213 16.19 0.36 14.83
N GLU A 214 17.10 -0.32 15.53
CA GLU A 214 17.10 -0.33 16.98
C GLU A 214 17.41 1.07 17.51
N LEU A 215 16.68 1.48 18.56
CA LEU A 215 16.87 2.79 19.16
C LEU A 215 18.17 2.79 19.96
N PRO A 216 19.01 3.84 19.83
CA PRO A 216 20.24 3.92 20.60
C PRO A 216 19.92 4.03 22.10
N LEU A 217 20.74 3.37 22.92
CA LEU A 217 20.71 3.51 24.38
C LEU A 217 21.30 4.87 24.78
N ALA A 218 20.52 5.94 24.59
CA ALA A 218 20.92 7.28 24.99
C ALA A 218 20.70 7.47 26.51
N LYS A 219 21.76 7.81 27.23
CA LYS A 219 21.69 8.19 28.65
C LYS A 219 21.61 9.71 28.77
N CYS A 220 20.52 10.21 29.34
CA CYS A 220 20.38 11.62 29.65
C CYS A 220 20.88 11.95 31.07
N LEU A 221 21.26 13.21 31.28
CA LEU A 221 21.59 13.72 32.62
C LEU A 221 20.38 13.65 33.55
N ALA A 222 20.62 13.69 34.86
CA ALA A 222 19.55 13.73 35.86
C ALA A 222 18.55 14.87 35.57
N GLY A 223 17.25 14.57 35.69
CA GLY A 223 16.17 15.51 35.38
C GLY A 223 15.90 15.74 33.89
N HIS A 224 16.56 14.98 33.01
CA HIS A 224 16.29 14.98 31.57
C HIS A 224 15.81 13.60 31.12
N VAL A 225 15.08 13.58 30.02
CA VAL A 225 14.54 12.36 29.39
C VAL A 225 14.91 12.33 27.92
N THR A 226 15.18 11.12 27.45
CA THR A 226 15.43 10.84 26.03
C THR A 226 14.15 11.08 25.25
N THR A 227 14.22 11.87 24.19
CA THR A 227 13.10 12.15 23.31
C THR A 227 13.35 11.64 21.90
N TYR A 228 12.26 11.46 21.16
CA TYR A 228 12.29 10.83 19.85
C TYR A 228 11.44 11.63 18.87
N ILE A 229 11.80 11.54 17.60
CA ILE A 229 10.95 11.90 16.47
C ILE A 229 10.47 10.62 15.80
N ARG A 230 9.29 10.69 15.18
CA ARG A 230 8.72 9.59 14.40
C ARG A 230 8.71 10.01 12.94
N GLY A 231 9.36 9.21 12.10
CA GLY A 231 9.43 9.42 10.67
C GLY A 231 8.14 9.01 9.94
N SER A 232 8.07 9.35 8.66
CA SER A 232 6.99 8.96 7.76
C SER A 232 6.98 7.46 7.42
N ASP A 233 8.04 6.74 7.78
CA ASP A 233 8.13 5.27 7.81
C ASP A 233 7.62 4.68 9.13
N ARG A 234 7.06 5.50 10.04
CA ARG A 234 6.62 5.10 11.38
C ARG A 234 7.75 4.64 12.30
N CYS A 235 9.00 4.76 11.87
CA CYS A 235 10.16 4.43 12.69
C CYS A 235 10.54 5.61 13.57
N TYR A 236 11.11 5.29 14.73
CA TYR A 236 11.55 6.26 15.71
C TYR A 236 13.05 6.50 15.56
N SER A 237 13.48 7.74 15.73
CA SER A 237 14.89 8.09 15.88
C SER A 237 15.07 8.98 17.09
N PHE A 238 16.25 8.86 17.73
CA PHE A 238 16.64 9.75 18.81
C PHE A 238 16.62 11.20 18.32
N ASP A 239 16.01 12.08 19.11
CA ASP A 239 15.99 13.52 18.87
C ASP A 239 17.06 14.18 19.76
N GLU A 240 16.77 14.30 21.06
CA GLU A 240 17.69 14.83 22.06
C GLU A 240 17.29 14.41 23.48
N CYS A 241 18.11 14.81 24.46
CA CYS A 241 17.70 14.84 25.86
C CYS A 241 17.02 16.17 26.18
N THR A 242 15.79 16.14 26.68
CA THR A 242 15.07 17.35 27.11
C THR A 242 14.77 17.31 28.60
N LYS A 243 14.64 18.48 29.24
CA LYS A 243 14.26 18.56 30.65
C LYS A 243 12.84 18.01 30.84
N SER A 244 12.64 17.15 31.83
CA SER A 244 11.32 16.56 32.11
C SER A 244 10.30 17.63 32.49
N GLY A 245 9.16 17.65 31.80
CA GLY A 245 8.01 18.50 32.09
C GLY A 245 6.94 17.83 32.96
N LEU A 246 5.92 18.60 33.34
CA LEU A 246 4.70 18.06 33.96
C LEU A 246 3.79 17.50 32.85
N CYS A 247 3.55 16.19 32.89
CA CYS A 247 2.77 15.51 31.87
C CYS A 247 1.32 15.33 32.29
N SER A 248 0.39 15.48 31.33
CA SER A 248 -1.00 15.09 31.52
C SER A 248 -1.08 13.59 31.79
N LEU A 249 -1.89 13.20 32.76
CA LEU A 249 -2.22 11.79 33.03
C LEU A 249 -3.37 11.28 32.14
N ALA A 250 -3.98 12.15 31.34
CA ALA A 250 -5.06 11.78 30.44
C ALA A 250 -4.51 11.04 29.21
N ILE A 251 -4.81 9.75 29.11
CA ILE A 251 -4.46 8.91 27.96
C ILE A 251 -5.64 8.93 26.98
N PRO A 252 -5.46 9.43 25.75
CA PRO A 252 -6.54 9.47 24.77
C PRO A 252 -6.90 8.07 24.28
N LYS A 253 -8.14 7.91 23.79
CA LYS A 253 -8.60 6.67 23.16
C LYS A 253 -8.68 6.88 21.64
N CYS A 254 -8.21 5.89 20.88
CA CYS A 254 -8.38 5.85 19.43
C CYS A 254 -9.76 5.32 19.03
N SER A 255 -10.21 5.70 17.84
CA SER A 255 -11.38 5.11 17.19
C SER A 255 -11.18 3.62 16.90
N ASP A 256 -12.27 2.90 16.63
CA ASP A 256 -12.20 1.49 16.25
C ASP A 256 -11.28 1.25 15.05
N HIS A 257 -10.59 0.12 15.05
CA HIS A 257 -9.57 -0.26 14.05
C HIS A 257 -8.29 0.57 14.06
N PHE A 258 -8.09 1.38 15.10
CA PHE A 258 -6.83 2.05 15.37
C PHE A 258 -6.28 1.62 16.73
N ARG A 259 -4.96 1.53 16.82
CA ARG A 259 -4.23 1.40 18.08
C ARG A 259 -3.62 2.73 18.48
N LEU A 260 -3.56 2.96 19.78
CA LEU A 260 -2.81 4.07 20.36
C LEU A 260 -1.33 3.73 20.37
N VAL A 261 -0.50 4.63 19.86
CA VAL A 261 0.96 4.60 20.05
C VAL A 261 1.40 5.87 20.78
N SER A 262 2.51 5.78 21.51
CA SER A 262 3.07 6.92 22.22
C SER A 262 4.58 6.89 22.29
N TYR A 263 5.20 8.07 22.29
CA TYR A 263 6.64 8.23 22.47
C TYR A 263 6.95 9.57 23.18
N PRO A 264 8.01 9.66 24.01
CA PRO A 264 8.47 10.92 24.60
C PRO A 264 8.90 11.89 23.50
N SER A 265 8.31 13.09 23.49
CA SER A 265 8.60 14.10 22.47
C SER A 265 9.20 15.37 23.07
N LYS A 266 10.17 15.96 22.37
CA LYS A 266 10.80 17.24 22.72
C LYS A 266 9.78 18.37 22.83
N SER A 267 8.82 18.44 21.91
CA SER A 267 7.83 19.53 21.86
C SER A 267 6.92 19.57 23.09
N SER A 268 6.92 18.51 23.88
CA SER A 268 6.15 18.37 25.11
C SER A 268 7.04 18.10 26.32
N HIS A 269 8.30 18.56 26.30
CA HIS A 269 9.25 18.41 27.41
C HIS A 269 9.39 16.95 27.90
N GLY A 270 9.40 16.02 26.93
CA GLY A 270 9.52 14.59 27.18
C GLY A 270 8.22 13.91 27.59
N CYS A 271 7.10 14.64 27.65
CA CYS A 271 5.81 14.02 27.84
C CYS A 271 5.42 13.17 26.63
N PRO A 272 4.61 12.11 26.83
CA PRO A 272 4.16 11.25 25.74
C PRO A 272 3.38 12.05 24.70
N LYS A 273 3.83 11.96 23.44
CA LYS A 273 3.05 12.33 22.27
C LYS A 273 2.28 11.11 21.79
N TYR A 274 0.97 11.26 21.63
CA TYR A 274 0.07 10.18 21.24
C TYR A 274 -0.31 10.28 19.76
N LEU A 275 -0.41 9.13 19.09
CA LEU A 275 -0.93 9.00 17.73
C LEU A 275 -1.84 7.77 17.63
N CYS A 276 -2.78 7.79 16.69
CA CYS A 276 -3.63 6.66 16.34
C CYS A 276 -3.19 6.06 15.00
N GLU A 277 -2.79 4.79 15.02
CA GLU A 277 -2.33 4.05 13.83
C GLU A 277 -3.33 2.95 13.46
N PRO A 278 -3.51 2.62 12.17
CA PRO A 278 -4.30 1.46 11.77
C PRO A 278 -3.78 0.18 12.43
N ASP A 279 -4.67 -0.55 13.10
CA ASP A 279 -4.31 -1.70 13.94
C ASP A 279 -3.72 -2.89 13.15
N PHE A 280 -4.06 -2.98 11.87
CA PHE A 280 -3.62 -4.04 10.97
C PHE A 280 -2.16 -3.92 10.55
N LEU A 281 -1.53 -2.75 10.71
CA LEU A 281 -0.13 -2.56 10.37
C LEU A 281 0.76 -3.21 11.44
N PRO A 282 1.96 -3.71 11.09
CA PRO A 282 2.87 -4.19 12.12
C PRO A 282 3.21 -3.06 13.12
N PRO A 283 3.32 -3.38 14.42
CA PRO A 283 3.75 -2.41 15.41
C PRO A 283 5.20 -1.99 15.13
N THR A 284 5.46 -0.69 15.16
CA THR A 284 6.83 -0.17 15.20
C THR A 284 7.20 0.04 16.67
N SER A 285 8.24 -0.63 17.13
CA SER A 285 8.60 -0.65 18.54
C SER A 285 9.16 0.70 18.97
N PHE A 286 8.42 1.38 19.83
CA PHE A 286 8.97 2.20 20.89
C PHE A 286 8.82 1.38 22.19
N HIS A 287 9.65 0.34 22.35
CA HIS A 287 9.62 -0.44 23.59
C HIS A 287 10.44 0.30 24.64
N ASN A 288 9.73 1.00 25.53
CA ASN A 288 10.23 1.16 26.88
C ASN A 288 10.07 -0.21 27.56
N GLU A 289 11.19 -0.89 27.81
CA GLU A 289 11.24 -1.89 28.89
C GLU A 289 10.94 -1.20 30.24
#